data_AF-A0A1H5UA93-F1
#
_entry.id   AF-A0A1H5UA93-F1
#
_cell.length_a   1.000
_cell.length_b   1.000
_cell.length_c   1.000
_cell.angle_alpha   90.00
_cell.angle_beta   90.00
_cell.angle_gamma   90.00
#
_symmetry.space_group_name_H-M   'P 1'
#
loop_
_entity.id
_entity.type
_entity.pdbx_description
1 polymer ?
#
loop_
_entity_poly.entity_id
_entity_poly.type
_entity_poly.pdbx_seq_one_letter_code
_entity_poly.pdbx_strand_id
1 'polypeptide(L)' 'MRGRFFSGLATGAIIGAIAGMMMVPQMDYRNRRRITRASRKVEDLLDRLSQMR' A
#
# COMPACT_ATOMS: atom_id res chain seq x y z
N MET A 1 -2.10 -18.58 -17.52
CA MET A 1 -1.78 -18.56 -16.08
C MET A 1 -1.42 -17.17 -15.54
N ARG A 2 -0.64 -16.34 -16.26
CA ARG A 2 -0.28 -14.96 -15.83
C ARG A 2 -1.49 -14.03 -15.58
N GLY A 3 -2.54 -14.09 -16.40
CA GLY A 3 -3.72 -13.22 -16.27
C GLY A 3 -4.48 -13.36 -14.95
N ARG A 4 -4.61 -14.58 -14.40
CA ARG A 4 -5.28 -14.80 -13.10
C ARG A 4 -4.45 -14.27 -11.92
N PHE A 5 -3.12 -14.32 -12.03
CA PHE A 5 -2.22 -13.73 -11.04
C PHE A 5 -2.28 -12.20 -11.07
N PHE A 6 -2.22 -11.58 -12.25
CA PHE A 6 -2.38 -10.13 -12.40
C PHE A 6 -3.77 -9.65 -11.95
N SER A 7 -4.84 -10.36 -12.30
CA SER A 7 -6.18 -10.07 -11.77
C SER A 7 -6.25 -10.23 -10.25
N GLY A 8 -5.62 -11.26 -9.67
CA GLY A 8 -5.58 -11.43 -8.21
C GLY A 8 -4.82 -10.29 -7.50
N LEU A 9 -3.69 -9.87 -8.06
CA LEU A 9 -2.93 -8.71 -7.57
C LEU A 9 -3.72 -7.41 -7.70
N ALA A 10 -4.36 -7.17 -8.84
CA ALA A 10 -5.18 -5.98 -9.07
C ALA A 10 -6.36 -5.92 -8.08
N THR A 11 -7.09 -7.03 -7.91
CA THR A 11 -8.18 -7.13 -6.94
C THR A 11 -7.68 -6.92 -5.51
N GLY A 12 -6.54 -7.52 -5.15
CA GLY A 12 -5.92 -7.33 -3.84
C GLY A 12 -5.51 -5.87 -3.58
N ALA A 13 -4.96 -5.20 -4.57
CA ALA A 13 -4.59 -3.78 -4.48
C ALA A 13 -5.83 -2.88 -4.30
N ILE A 14 -6.91 -3.14 -5.03
CA ILE A 14 -8.17 -2.39 -4.92
C ILE A 14 -8.78 -2.56 -3.53
N ILE A 15 -8.90 -3.79 -3.04
CA ILE A 15 -9.44 -4.07 -1.70
C ILE A 15 -8.55 -3.43 -0.63
N GLY A 16 -7.23 -3.57 -0.74
CA GLY A 16 -6.27 -2.96 0.18
C GLY A 16 -6.36 -1.43 0.21
N ALA A 17 -6.52 -0.79 -0.95
CA ALA A 17 -6.69 0.66 -1.05
C ALA A 17 -7.99 1.13 -0.38
N ILE A 18 -9.12 0.46 -0.65
CA ILE A 18 -10.41 0.81 -0.03
C ILE A 18 -10.37 0.61 1.48
N ALA A 19 -9.84 -0.52 1.96
CA ALA A 19 -9.68 -0.78 3.38
C ALA A 19 -8.78 0.25 4.07
N GLY A 20 -7.67 0.62 3.43
CA GLY A 20 -6.78 1.68 3.88
C GLY A 20 -7.48 3.04 3.98
N MET A 21 -8.25 3.42 2.94
CA MET A 21 -9.01 4.67 2.93
C MET A 21 -10.08 4.73 4.02
N MET A 22 -10.73 3.61 4.37
CA MET A 22 -11.71 3.56 5.45
C MET A 22 -11.09 3.61 6.85
N MET A 23 -9.88 3.07 7.02
CA MET A 23 -9.17 3.09 8.31
C MET A 23 -8.44 4.41 8.59
N VAL A 24 -7.94 5.10 7.55
CA VAL A 24 -7.21 6.37 7.69
C VAL A 24 -7.95 7.47 8.49
N PRO A 25 -9.25 7.74 8.29
CA PRO A 25 -9.95 8.83 8.99
C PRO A 25 -10.28 8.52 10.46
N GLN A 26 -10.43 7.24 10.83
CA GLN A 26 -10.73 6.83 12.22
C GLN A 26 -9.47 6.76 13.10
N MET A 27 -8.31 7.08 12.53
CA MET A 27 -7.02 6.88 13.17
C MET A 27 -6.53 8.18 13.81
N ASP A 28 -6.15 8.10 15.09
CA ASP A 28 -5.62 9.24 15.84
C ASP A 28 -4.44 9.91 15.12
N TYR A 29 -4.29 11.23 15.30
CA TYR A 29 -3.21 12.02 14.70
C TYR A 29 -1.81 11.41 14.91
N ARG A 30 -1.58 10.82 16.08
CA ARG A 30 -0.32 10.16 16.43
C ARG A 30 -0.09 8.89 15.60
N ASN A 31 -1.14 8.10 15.38
CA ASN A 31 -1.07 6.90 14.55
C ASN A 31 -1.02 7.26 13.06
N ARG A 32 -1.73 8.30 12.61
CA ARG A 32 -1.59 8.85 11.25
C ARG A 32 -0.14 9.22 10.95
N ARG A 33 0.53 9.92 11.86
CA ARG A 33 1.95 10.29 11.69
C ARG A 33 2.88 9.07 11.64
N ARG A 34 2.56 7.99 12.36
CA ARG A 34 3.30 6.72 12.30
C ARG A 34 3.07 6.00 10.97
N ILE A 35 1.82 5.88 10.53
CA ILE A 35 1.48 5.28 9.24
C ILE A 35 2.14 6.06 8.11
N THR A 36 2.06 7.39 8.08
CA THR A 36 2.71 8.19 7.04
C THR A 36 4.23 7.97 7.00
N ARG A 37 4.89 7.82 8.16
CA ARG A 37 6.31 7.48 8.22
C ARG A 37 6.60 6.06 7.72
N ALA A 38 5.73 5.11 8.05
CA ALA A 38 5.85 3.73 7.57
C ALA A 38 5.63 3.66 6.05
N SER A 39 4.60 4.34 5.53
CA SER A 39 4.33 4.45 4.10
C SER A 39 5.52 5.00 3.32
N ARG A 40 6.16 6.07 3.80
CA ARG A 40 7.39 6.60 3.17
C ARG A 40 8.52 5.58 3.07
N LYS A 41 8.72 4.75 4.11
CA LYS A 41 9.74 3.69 4.07
C LYS A 41 9.39 2.59 3.07
N VAL A 42 8.09 2.27 2.94
CA VAL A 42 7.61 1.30 1.95
C VAL A 42 7.78 1.86 0.54
N GLU A 43 7.48 3.13 0.32
CA GLU A 43 7.70 3.84 -0.95
C GLU A 43 9.18 3.84 -1.34
N ASP A 44 10.08 4.23 -0.43
CA ASP A 44 11.53 4.15 -0.66
C ASP A 44 12.00 2.73 -1.01
N LEU A 45 11.41 1.70 -0.38
CA LEU A 45 11.72 0.30 -0.67
C LEU A 45 11.20 -0.11 -2.06
N LEU A 46 9.98 0.27 -2.40
CA LEU A 46 9.38 0.00 -3.70
C LEU A 46 10.15 0.70 -4.82
N ASP A 47 10.58 1.94 -4.61
CA ASP A 47 11.42 2.68 -5.55
C ASP A 47 12.74 1.96 -5.79
N ARG A 48 13.42 1.49 -4.74
CA ARG A 48 14.64 0.67 -4.86
C ARG A 48 14.39 -0.64 -5.61
N LEU A 49 13.27 -1.31 -5.35
CA LEU A 49 12.89 -2.54 -6.05
C LEU A 49 12.60 -2.28 -7.53
N SER A 50 12.00 -1.13 -7.85
CA SER A 50 11.72 -0.73 -9.23
C SER A 50 13.00 -0.39 -10.00
N GLN A 51 14.00 0.21 -9.34
CA GLN A 51 15.30 0.56 -9.92
C GLN A 51 16.20 -0.65 -10.19
N MET A 52 15.98 -1.78 -9.51
CA MET A 52 16.74 -3.02 -9.72
C MET A 52 16.25 -3.86 -10.92
N ARG A 53 15.17 -3.45 -11.58
CA ARG A 53 14.57 -4.16 -12.71
C ARG A 53 14.87 -3.45 -14.04
#